data_AF-A0A6J8AIS7-F1
#
_entry.id   AF-A0A6J8AIS7-F1
#
_cell.length_a   1.000
_cell.length_b   1.000
_cell.length_c   1.000
_cell.angle_alpha   90.00
_cell.angle_beta   90.00
_cell.angle_gamma   90.00
#
_symmetry.space_group_name_H-M   'P 1'
#
loop_
_entity.id
_entity.type
_entity.pdbx_description
1 polymer ?
#
loop_
_entity_poly.entity_id
_entity_poly.type
_entity_poly.pdbx_seq_one_letter_code
_entity_poly.pdbx_strand_id
1 'polypeptide(L)'
;MSKNRLTVVNKHIHGNASHCYSLTPCNGTEKNNVPTQNEAPSMPKRRQEVLKWNGWGYKDSKFKVNKDGQVEFTGERYKLSGQTMPILDHKTPAQPELTAKDIQAPIKNEDFIGDLRRTGISNTDDCQDRLFRAHGHTLHEVFLLREGKFKRIPDLVVWPNSHNEVVKIVELCCKHNVVLIPFGGGTSVSFALECPSEEQRMIVSLDTSQMVFVLN
;
A
#
# COMPACT_ATOMS: atom_id res chain seq x y z
N MET A 1 18.02 26.15 31.12
CA MET A 1 17.10 25.59 30.09
C MET A 1 16.38 24.29 30.48
N SER A 2 16.71 23.62 31.60
CA SER A 2 16.02 22.39 32.05
C SER A 2 14.69 22.64 32.82
N LYS A 3 14.56 23.75 33.54
CA LYS A 3 13.40 24.02 34.42
C LYS A 3 12.07 24.28 33.68
N ASN A 4 12.11 24.92 32.51
CA ASN A 4 10.89 25.25 31.74
C ASN A 4 10.23 24.03 31.10
N ARG A 5 10.99 22.95 30.85
CA ARG A 5 10.48 21.73 30.23
C ARG A 5 9.69 20.88 31.24
N LEU A 6 10.13 20.86 32.49
CA LEU A 6 9.46 20.14 33.58
C LEU A 6 8.14 20.81 34.01
N THR A 7 8.04 22.14 33.96
CA THR A 7 6.79 22.86 34.28
C THR A 7 5.66 22.62 33.27
N VAL A 8 5.99 22.43 31.98
CA VAL A 8 4.99 22.13 30.94
C VAL A 8 4.43 20.71 31.11
N VAL A 9 5.29 19.74 31.45
CA VAL A 9 4.88 18.36 31.69
C VAL A 9 4.05 18.24 32.97
N ASN A 10 4.43 18.92 34.06
CA ASN A 10 3.68 18.86 35.32
C ASN A 10 2.27 19.49 35.22
N LYS A 11 2.09 20.49 34.34
CA LYS A 11 0.76 21.08 34.07
C LYS A 11 -0.21 20.12 33.40
N HIS A 12 0.27 19.13 32.64
CA HIS A 12 -0.58 18.13 31.98
C HIS A 12 -0.96 16.98 32.92
N ILE A 13 -0.13 16.69 33.94
CA ILE A 13 -0.34 15.56 34.86
C ILE A 13 -1.33 15.91 36.00
N HIS A 14 -1.46 17.19 36.36
CA HIS A 14 -2.28 17.63 37.52
C HIS A 14 -3.43 18.59 37.15
N GLY A 15 -3.80 18.66 35.86
CA GLY A 15 -4.93 19.46 35.40
C GLY A 15 -6.27 18.81 35.77
N ASN A 16 -7.03 19.47 36.64
CA ASN A 16 -8.37 19.13 37.10
C ASN A 16 -9.24 18.42 36.04
N ALA A 17 -9.74 17.24 36.39
CA ALA A 17 -10.78 16.52 35.66
C ALA A 17 -12.11 17.24 35.80
N SER A 18 -12.31 18.29 35.00
CA SER A 18 -13.61 18.83 34.67
C SER A 18 -13.72 18.90 33.15
N HIS A 19 -13.80 17.70 32.55
CA HIS A 19 -14.12 17.54 31.13
C HIS A 19 -15.61 17.84 30.96
N CYS A 20 -15.91 19.03 30.45
CA CYS A 20 -17.23 19.35 29.94
C CYS A 20 -17.37 18.61 28.60
N TYR A 21 -17.94 17.40 28.63
CA TYR A 21 -18.34 16.71 27.42
C TYR A 21 -19.48 17.50 26.78
N SER A 22 -19.23 18.11 25.62
CA SER A 22 -20.31 18.59 24.76
C SER A 22 -21.08 17.37 24.28
N LEU A 23 -22.31 17.19 24.79
CA LEU A 23 -23.28 16.19 24.34
C LEU A 23 -23.97 16.60 23.02
N THR A 24 -23.40 17.54 22.27
CA THR A 24 -23.99 17.98 20.99
C THR A 24 -23.62 16.97 19.90
N PRO A 25 -24.60 16.29 19.27
CA PRO A 25 -24.33 15.42 18.13
C PRO A 25 -23.75 16.25 16.97
N CYS A 26 -22.74 15.70 16.30
CA CYS A 26 -22.20 16.27 15.07
C CYS A 26 -23.23 16.18 13.94
N ASN A 27 -24.01 17.24 13.72
CA ASN A 27 -24.80 17.40 12.50
C ASN A 27 -23.88 17.77 11.34
N GLY A 28 -23.26 16.76 10.72
CA GLY A 28 -22.77 16.87 9.35
C GLY A 28 -23.98 16.91 8.42
N THR A 29 -24.09 17.94 7.61
CA THR A 29 -25.16 18.05 6.61
C THR A 29 -24.97 16.98 5.54
N GLU A 30 -25.83 15.96 5.56
CA GLU A 30 -25.97 14.99 4.48
C GLU A 30 -26.37 15.72 3.20
N LYS A 31 -25.45 15.83 2.24
CA LYS A 31 -25.84 16.02 0.85
C LYS A 31 -26.39 14.69 0.38
N ASN A 32 -27.70 14.62 0.23
CA ASN A 32 -28.44 13.51 -0.39
C ASN A 32 -27.97 13.31 -1.83
N ASN A 33 -26.91 12.53 -2.00
CA ASN A 33 -26.69 11.72 -3.19
C ASN A 33 -26.71 10.28 -2.69
N VAL A 34 -27.88 9.65 -2.74
CA VAL A 34 -28.01 8.20 -2.56
C VAL A 34 -27.12 7.56 -3.64
N PRO A 35 -26.00 6.91 -3.28
CA PRO A 35 -25.26 6.13 -4.26
C PRO A 35 -26.18 4.95 -4.59
N THR A 36 -26.48 4.79 -5.88
CA THR A 36 -26.94 3.50 -6.41
C THR A 36 -26.06 2.39 -5.85
N GLN A 37 -26.63 1.23 -5.54
CA GLN A 37 -25.90 0.04 -5.10
C GLN A 37 -24.86 -0.36 -6.16
N ASN A 38 -23.69 0.26 -6.13
CA ASN A 38 -22.58 0.03 -7.04
C ASN A 38 -21.35 -0.13 -6.15
N GLU A 39 -20.88 -1.39 -6.08
CA GLU A 39 -19.58 -1.88 -5.63
C GLU A 39 -18.85 -1.01 -4.59
N ALA A 40 -18.70 -1.53 -3.36
CA ALA A 40 -17.78 -0.95 -2.38
C ALA A 40 -16.44 -0.66 -3.06
N PRO A 41 -15.86 0.54 -2.93
CA PRO A 41 -14.67 0.92 -3.68
C PRO A 41 -13.51 0.00 -3.28
N SER A 42 -13.25 -1.01 -4.11
CA SER A 42 -12.10 -1.88 -3.94
C SER A 42 -10.85 -1.13 -4.38
N MET A 43 -9.71 -1.51 -3.81
CA MET A 43 -8.44 -0.97 -4.32
C MET A 43 -8.27 -1.41 -5.77
N PRO A 44 -7.92 -0.51 -6.70
CA PRO A 44 -7.72 -0.90 -8.10
C PRO A 44 -6.60 -1.93 -8.21
N LYS A 45 -6.73 -2.86 -9.16
CA LYS A 45 -5.69 -3.88 -9.42
C LYS A 45 -4.34 -3.23 -9.69
N ARG A 46 -4.35 -2.16 -10.48
CA ARG A 46 -3.20 -1.29 -10.76
C ARG A 46 -3.04 -0.22 -9.67
N ARG A 47 -2.48 -0.61 -8.53
CA ARG A 47 -2.41 0.21 -7.30
C ARG A 47 -1.71 1.54 -7.50
N GLN A 48 -0.69 1.56 -8.35
CA GLN A 48 0.09 2.73 -8.74
C GLN A 48 -0.71 3.78 -9.50
N GLU A 49 -1.97 3.56 -9.88
CA GLU A 49 -2.82 4.65 -10.38
C GLU A 49 -3.20 5.63 -9.27
N VAL A 50 -3.41 5.13 -8.04
CA VAL A 50 -3.89 5.91 -6.89
C VAL A 50 -2.86 6.04 -5.76
N LEU A 51 -2.00 5.03 -5.57
CA LEU A 51 -0.96 4.98 -4.55
C LEU A 51 0.42 5.35 -5.11
N LYS A 52 1.30 5.83 -4.23
CA LYS A 52 2.71 6.03 -4.55
C LYS A 52 3.38 4.67 -4.70
N TRP A 53 4.17 4.50 -5.76
CA TRP A 53 4.91 3.26 -6.00
C TRP A 53 6.19 3.16 -5.14
N ASN A 54 6.74 4.28 -4.67
CA ASN A 54 8.02 4.37 -3.96
C ASN A 54 7.90 4.97 -2.54
N GLY A 55 6.75 4.81 -1.91
CA GLY A 55 6.52 5.37 -0.57
C GLY A 55 5.09 5.21 -0.09
N TRP A 56 4.79 5.84 1.03
CA TRP A 56 3.50 5.65 1.71
C TRP A 56 2.34 6.40 1.04
N GLY A 57 1.20 5.71 0.94
CA GLY A 57 -0.12 6.29 0.74
C GLY A 57 -0.41 6.84 -0.66
N TYR A 58 -1.45 7.68 -0.75
CA TYR A 58 -1.98 8.21 -2.00
C TYR A 58 -1.05 9.21 -2.69
N LYS A 59 -1.09 9.24 -4.03
CA LYS A 59 -0.32 10.19 -4.87
C LYS A 59 -0.67 11.65 -4.61
N ASP A 60 -1.93 11.92 -4.30
CA ASP A 60 -2.48 13.26 -4.02
C ASP A 60 -1.99 13.87 -2.70
N SER A 61 -1.37 13.06 -1.82
CA SER A 61 -1.13 13.40 -0.42
C SER A 61 0.37 13.32 -0.09
N LYS A 62 1.10 14.43 -0.18
CA LYS A 62 2.54 14.51 0.13
C LYS A 62 2.90 15.87 0.71
N PHE A 63 3.98 15.92 1.47
CA PHE A 63 4.62 17.19 1.82
C PHE A 63 5.37 17.74 0.61
N LYS A 64 5.20 19.03 0.32
CA LYS A 64 5.96 19.80 -0.68
C LYS A 64 6.43 21.10 -0.04
N VAL A 65 7.52 21.68 -0.54
CA VAL A 65 7.89 23.06 -0.22
C VAL A 65 7.17 23.98 -1.21
N ASN A 66 6.38 24.94 -0.70
CA ASN A 66 5.64 25.90 -1.52
C ASN A 66 6.53 27.06 -1.99
N LYS A 67 5.95 28.03 -2.72
CA LYS A 67 6.69 29.18 -3.27
C LYS A 67 7.27 30.09 -2.18
N ASP A 68 6.68 30.08 -0.99
CA ASP A 68 7.07 30.90 0.16
C ASP A 68 8.10 30.19 1.06
N GLY A 69 8.63 29.03 0.64
CA GLY A 69 9.60 28.25 1.40
C GLY A 69 9.01 27.48 2.59
N GLN A 70 7.68 27.40 2.70
CA GLN A 70 7.00 26.68 3.76
C GLN A 70 6.66 25.25 3.33
N VAL A 71 6.61 24.31 4.28
CA VAL A 71 6.15 22.95 4.00
C VAL A 71 4.63 22.94 3.99
N GLU A 72 4.02 22.42 2.94
CA GLU A 72 2.57 22.28 2.77
C GLU A 72 2.24 20.82 2.49
N PHE A 73 1.15 20.31 3.06
CA PHE A 73 0.63 18.99 2.74
C PHE A 73 -0.41 19.07 1.62
N THR A 74 -0.21 18.33 0.53
CA THR A 74 -1.07 18.42 -0.67
C THR A 74 -2.41 17.69 -0.54
N GLY A 75 -3.29 17.91 -1.52
CA GLY A 75 -4.57 17.22 -1.67
C GLY A 75 -5.67 17.83 -0.80
N GLU A 76 -6.73 17.06 -0.55
CA GLU A 76 -7.86 17.44 0.33
C GLU A 76 -8.30 16.27 1.24
N ARG A 77 -7.54 15.16 1.22
CA ARG A 77 -7.92 13.90 1.88
C ARG A 77 -7.89 13.99 3.41
N TYR A 78 -7.04 14.85 3.97
CA TYR A 78 -6.84 14.95 5.41
C TYR A 78 -7.08 16.38 5.88
N LYS A 79 -7.45 16.55 7.14
CA LYS A 79 -7.64 17.88 7.75
C LYS A 79 -6.40 18.78 7.68
N LEU A 80 -5.21 18.18 7.63
CA LEU A 80 -3.92 18.86 7.49
C LEU A 80 -3.65 19.34 6.05
N SER A 81 -4.36 18.83 5.05
CA SER A 81 -4.17 19.22 3.66
C SER A 81 -4.39 20.73 3.47
N GLY A 82 -3.47 21.37 2.75
CA GLY A 82 -3.42 22.82 2.55
C GLY A 82 -2.82 23.63 3.70
N GLN A 83 -2.56 23.03 4.86
CA GLN A 83 -1.93 23.74 5.98
C GLN A 83 -0.41 23.85 5.77
N THR A 84 0.16 24.99 6.20
CA THR A 84 1.60 25.26 6.12
C THR A 84 2.31 25.06 7.45
N MET A 85 3.58 24.68 7.38
CA MET A 85 4.44 24.42 8.52
C MET A 85 5.85 25.02 8.29
N PRO A 86 6.57 25.39 9.36
CA PRO A 86 7.94 25.91 9.27
C PRO A 86 8.92 24.87 8.67
N ILE A 87 10.02 25.39 8.12
CA ILE A 87 10.88 24.68 7.16
C ILE A 87 11.59 23.45 7.74
N LEU A 88 11.81 22.47 6.87
CA LEU A 88 12.83 21.42 6.97
C LEU A 88 13.65 21.50 5.68
N ASP A 89 14.85 22.05 5.75
CA ASP A 89 15.69 22.30 4.57
C ASP A 89 16.65 21.13 4.32
N HIS A 90 16.13 20.08 3.69
CA HIS A 90 16.94 19.01 3.12
C HIS A 90 16.21 18.32 1.97
N LYS A 91 16.86 18.18 0.81
CA LYS A 91 16.29 17.55 -0.39
C LYS A 91 17.23 16.45 -0.91
N THR A 92 16.71 15.24 -0.98
CA THR A 92 17.33 14.10 -1.66
C THR A 92 16.36 13.57 -2.70
N PRO A 93 16.57 13.88 -4.00
CA PRO A 93 15.69 13.40 -5.07
C PRO A 93 15.74 11.87 -5.13
N ALA A 94 14.59 11.24 -5.40
CA ALA A 94 14.51 9.78 -5.62
C ALA A 94 14.79 9.44 -7.08
N GLN A 95 15.10 8.18 -7.36
CA GLN A 95 15.12 7.65 -8.71
C GLN A 95 13.74 7.77 -9.40
N PRO A 96 13.72 7.91 -10.74
CA PRO A 96 12.48 7.90 -11.51
C PRO A 96 11.78 6.54 -11.41
N GLU A 97 10.53 6.48 -11.87
CA GLU A 97 9.76 5.23 -11.90
C GLU A 97 10.47 4.17 -12.75
N LEU A 98 10.66 2.99 -12.15
CA LEU A 98 11.38 1.89 -12.79
C LEU A 98 10.61 1.37 -14.00
N THR A 99 11.34 1.05 -15.06
CA THR A 99 10.78 0.48 -16.28
C THR A 99 10.98 -1.03 -16.32
N ALA A 100 10.35 -1.71 -17.29
CA ALA A 100 10.54 -3.15 -17.51
C ALA A 100 12.02 -3.54 -17.73
N LYS A 101 12.88 -2.61 -18.17
CA LYS A 101 14.33 -2.86 -18.34
C LYS A 101 15.07 -2.89 -17.00
N ASP A 102 14.52 -2.25 -15.98
CA ASP A 102 15.15 -2.13 -14.65
C ASP A 102 14.74 -3.25 -13.70
N ILE A 103 13.68 -3.97 -14.05
CA ILE A 103 13.01 -4.99 -13.25
C ILE A 103 13.29 -6.37 -13.85
N GLN A 104 13.57 -7.37 -12.99
CA GLN A 104 13.80 -8.73 -13.45
C GLN A 104 12.62 -9.31 -14.23
N ALA A 105 12.91 -10.03 -15.31
CA ALA A 105 11.91 -10.82 -16.01
C ALA A 105 11.31 -11.89 -15.07
N PRO A 106 10.01 -12.22 -15.21
CA PRO A 106 9.37 -13.25 -14.41
C PRO A 106 9.90 -14.64 -14.79
N ILE A 107 10.08 -15.51 -13.80
CA ILE A 107 10.25 -16.95 -14.02
C ILE A 107 8.87 -17.55 -14.34
N LYS A 108 8.77 -18.24 -15.48
CA LYS A 108 7.49 -18.79 -15.97
C LYS A 108 7.44 -20.30 -15.80
N ASN A 109 6.39 -20.79 -15.15
CA ASN A 109 5.95 -22.17 -15.22
C ASN A 109 4.75 -22.22 -16.18
N GLU A 110 4.98 -22.68 -17.41
CA GLU A 110 3.97 -22.65 -18.48
C GLU A 110 2.77 -23.58 -18.19
N ASP A 111 2.98 -24.70 -17.49
CA ASP A 111 1.90 -25.61 -17.10
C ASP A 111 0.98 -24.97 -16.07
N PHE A 112 1.55 -24.29 -15.06
CA PHE A 112 0.77 -23.50 -14.10
C PHE A 112 0.00 -22.37 -14.79
N ILE A 113 0.66 -21.61 -15.67
CA ILE A 113 0.04 -20.49 -16.40
C ILE A 113 -1.10 -21.00 -17.29
N GLY A 114 -0.91 -22.12 -17.98
CA GLY A 114 -1.91 -22.77 -18.80
C GLY A 114 -3.13 -23.20 -17.99
N ASP A 115 -2.91 -23.87 -16.87
CA ASP A 115 -3.98 -24.31 -15.97
C ASP A 115 -4.72 -23.12 -15.34
N LEU A 116 -3.99 -22.10 -14.87
CA LEU A 116 -4.56 -20.88 -14.30
C LEU A 116 -5.42 -20.14 -15.33
N ARG A 117 -4.96 -20.04 -16.59
CA ARG A 117 -5.74 -19.40 -17.67
C ARG A 117 -7.11 -20.04 -17.86
N ARG A 118 -7.21 -21.36 -17.73
CA ARG A 118 -8.50 -22.09 -17.84
C ARG A 118 -9.46 -21.78 -16.70
N THR A 119 -8.97 -21.29 -15.55
CA THR A 119 -9.84 -20.90 -14.42
C THR A 119 -10.56 -19.57 -14.67
N GLY A 120 -10.06 -18.73 -15.57
CA GLY A 120 -10.57 -17.37 -15.79
C GLY A 120 -10.18 -16.36 -14.70
N ILE A 121 -9.39 -16.76 -13.69
CA ILE A 121 -8.95 -15.86 -12.61
C ILE A 121 -8.03 -14.78 -13.17
N SER A 122 -8.33 -13.52 -12.83
CA SER A 122 -7.55 -12.37 -13.27
C SER A 122 -6.11 -12.44 -12.77
N ASN A 123 -5.16 -12.20 -13.66
CA ASN A 123 -3.73 -12.23 -13.35
C ASN A 123 -2.94 -11.28 -14.27
N THR A 124 -1.70 -10.98 -13.89
CA THR A 124 -0.75 -10.20 -14.72
C THR A 124 0.69 -10.60 -14.41
N ASP A 125 1.56 -10.51 -15.40
CA ASP A 125 3.02 -10.53 -15.26
C ASP A 125 3.66 -9.14 -15.47
N ASP A 126 2.85 -8.07 -15.46
CA ASP A 126 3.33 -6.69 -15.59
C ASP A 126 4.36 -6.33 -14.51
N CYS A 127 5.44 -5.68 -14.95
CA CYS A 127 6.58 -5.38 -14.09
C CYS A 127 6.24 -4.45 -12.93
N GLN A 128 5.35 -3.48 -13.11
CA GLN A 128 4.97 -2.54 -12.07
C GLN A 128 4.05 -3.21 -11.04
N ASP A 129 3.10 -4.01 -11.51
CA ASP A 129 2.18 -4.73 -10.63
C ASP A 129 2.89 -5.77 -9.77
N ARG A 130 3.93 -6.43 -10.31
CA ARG A 130 4.81 -7.34 -9.58
C ARG A 130 5.67 -6.60 -8.56
N LEU A 131 6.31 -5.49 -8.96
CA LEU A 131 7.15 -4.68 -8.07
C LEU A 131 6.36 -4.12 -6.89
N PHE A 132 5.14 -3.60 -7.14
CA PHE A 132 4.28 -3.03 -6.09
C PHE A 132 3.96 -4.04 -4.98
N ARG A 133 3.99 -5.35 -5.29
CA ARG A 133 3.66 -6.44 -4.36
C ARG A 133 4.88 -7.15 -3.79
N ALA A 134 6.08 -6.65 -4.07
CA ALA A 134 7.33 -7.26 -3.63
C ALA A 134 7.82 -6.74 -2.26
N HIS A 135 7.08 -5.81 -1.64
CA HIS A 135 7.54 -5.11 -0.45
C HIS A 135 6.41 -4.69 0.48
N GLY A 136 6.77 -4.44 1.73
CA GLY A 136 6.03 -3.66 2.71
C GLY A 136 6.52 -2.21 2.81
N HIS A 137 6.58 -1.70 4.02
CA HIS A 137 6.93 -0.31 4.35
C HIS A 137 8.00 -0.23 5.44
N THR A 138 8.92 -1.20 5.52
CA THR A 138 10.16 -0.98 6.28
C THR A 138 10.99 0.12 5.62
N LEU A 139 11.88 0.75 6.40
CA LEU A 139 12.80 1.76 5.88
C LEU A 139 13.67 1.20 4.74
N HIS A 140 14.15 -0.04 4.88
CA HIS A 140 15.02 -0.67 3.89
C HIS A 140 14.30 -0.91 2.56
N GLU A 141 13.08 -1.43 2.61
CA GLU A 141 12.26 -1.65 1.41
C GLU A 141 11.97 -0.34 0.66
N VAL A 142 11.59 0.71 1.39
CA VAL A 142 11.32 2.03 0.79
C VAL A 142 12.61 2.65 0.23
N PHE A 143 13.75 2.42 0.86
CA PHE A 143 15.04 2.86 0.35
C PHE A 143 15.40 2.14 -0.95
N LEU A 144 15.18 0.82 -1.04
CA LEU A 144 15.40 0.05 -2.27
C LEU A 144 14.51 0.52 -3.42
N LEU A 145 13.25 0.89 -3.18
CA LEU A 145 12.39 1.48 -4.21
C LEU A 145 12.92 2.82 -4.73
N ARG A 146 13.55 3.60 -3.86
CA ARG A 146 13.99 4.96 -4.18
C ARG A 146 15.37 5.01 -4.80
N GLU A 147 16.28 4.13 -4.38
CA GLU A 147 17.71 4.21 -4.69
C GLU A 147 18.34 2.89 -5.15
N GLY A 148 17.59 1.79 -5.12
CA GLY A 148 18.13 0.45 -5.30
C GLY A 148 17.27 -0.44 -6.20
N LYS A 149 17.45 -1.75 -5.99
CA LYS A 149 16.71 -2.80 -6.69
C LYS A 149 16.46 -3.95 -5.74
N PHE A 150 15.31 -4.59 -5.86
CA PHE A 150 15.02 -5.84 -5.16
C PHE A 150 15.75 -6.99 -5.87
N LYS A 151 16.28 -7.94 -5.07
CA LYS A 151 16.95 -9.12 -5.59
C LYS A 151 15.98 -10.14 -6.18
N ARG A 152 14.76 -10.17 -5.64
CA ARG A 152 13.67 -11.06 -6.04
C ARG A 152 12.35 -10.32 -5.87
N ILE A 153 11.45 -10.47 -6.82
CA ILE A 153 10.06 -10.01 -6.75
C ILE A 153 9.13 -11.14 -7.20
N PRO A 154 7.81 -11.07 -6.95
CA PRO A 154 6.86 -12.04 -7.50
C PRO A 154 6.98 -12.14 -9.03
N ASP A 155 6.72 -13.31 -9.60
CA ASP A 155 6.70 -13.53 -11.05
C ASP A 155 5.33 -13.26 -11.67
N LEU A 156 4.27 -13.49 -10.89
CA LEU A 156 2.89 -13.28 -11.32
C LEU A 156 2.06 -12.72 -10.15
N VAL A 157 1.07 -11.91 -10.47
CA VAL A 157 0.06 -11.46 -9.52
C VAL A 157 -1.28 -12.05 -9.93
N VAL A 158 -2.04 -12.55 -8.96
CA VAL A 158 -3.42 -13.05 -9.15
C VAL A 158 -4.39 -12.30 -8.25
N TRP A 159 -5.62 -12.09 -8.73
CA TRP A 159 -6.70 -11.43 -8.00
C TRP A 159 -7.93 -12.33 -7.92
N PRO A 160 -8.03 -13.20 -6.91
CA PRO A 160 -9.26 -13.93 -6.64
C PRO A 160 -10.38 -12.98 -6.24
N ASN A 161 -11.62 -13.32 -6.60
CA ASN A 161 -12.84 -12.62 -6.16
C ASN A 161 -13.62 -13.37 -5.07
N SER A 162 -13.23 -14.61 -4.76
CA SER A 162 -14.01 -15.51 -3.90
C SER A 162 -13.14 -16.59 -3.25
N HIS A 163 -13.69 -17.21 -2.21
CA HIS A 163 -13.05 -18.34 -1.53
C HIS A 163 -12.72 -19.49 -2.48
N ASN A 164 -13.64 -19.86 -3.38
CA ASN A 164 -13.44 -20.96 -4.31
C ASN A 164 -12.30 -20.69 -5.31
N GLU A 165 -12.11 -19.43 -5.71
CA GLU A 165 -10.96 -19.06 -6.55
C GLU A 165 -9.64 -19.19 -5.78
N VAL A 166 -9.60 -18.81 -4.50
CA VAL A 166 -8.41 -19.04 -3.65
C VAL A 166 -8.10 -20.53 -3.53
N VAL A 167 -9.09 -21.38 -3.29
CA VAL A 167 -8.92 -22.84 -3.22
C VAL A 167 -8.28 -23.35 -4.51
N LYS A 168 -8.80 -22.99 -5.68
CA LYS A 168 -8.24 -23.37 -6.98
C LYS A 168 -6.79 -22.89 -7.15
N ILE A 169 -6.47 -21.66 -6.77
CA ILE A 169 -5.10 -21.13 -6.87
C ILE A 169 -4.15 -21.96 -6.01
N VAL A 170 -4.53 -22.27 -4.77
CA VAL A 170 -3.71 -23.08 -3.85
C VAL A 170 -3.51 -24.48 -4.40
N GLU A 171 -4.56 -25.14 -4.88
CA GLU A 171 -4.48 -26.47 -5.53
C GLU A 171 -3.52 -26.47 -6.72
N LEU A 172 -3.59 -25.45 -7.58
CA LEU A 172 -2.67 -25.28 -8.70
C LEU A 172 -1.23 -25.04 -8.24
N CYS A 173 -1.02 -24.24 -7.19
CA CYS A 173 0.31 -24.02 -6.64
C CYS A 173 0.92 -25.31 -6.09
N CYS A 174 0.13 -26.11 -5.38
CA CYS A 174 0.55 -27.44 -4.90
C CYS A 174 0.88 -28.37 -6.07
N LYS A 175 0.03 -28.44 -7.09
CA LYS A 175 0.22 -29.30 -8.27
C LYS A 175 1.49 -28.98 -9.04
N HIS A 176 1.80 -27.69 -9.21
CA HIS A 176 2.87 -27.21 -10.08
C HIS A 176 4.14 -26.77 -9.33
N ASN A 177 4.19 -26.98 -8.01
CA ASN A 177 5.28 -26.55 -7.14
C ASN A 177 5.60 -25.05 -7.30
N VAL A 178 4.57 -24.21 -7.17
CA VAL A 178 4.66 -22.75 -7.25
C VAL A 178 4.54 -22.16 -5.84
N VAL A 179 5.35 -21.14 -5.56
CA VAL A 179 5.32 -20.42 -4.27
C VAL A 179 4.17 -19.42 -4.28
N LEU A 180 3.47 -19.32 -3.16
CA LEU A 180 2.36 -18.40 -2.99
C LEU A 180 2.62 -17.47 -1.81
N ILE A 181 2.62 -16.16 -2.05
CA ILE A 181 2.74 -15.12 -1.03
C ILE A 181 1.42 -14.34 -0.98
N PRO A 182 0.63 -14.43 0.10
CA PRO A 182 -0.57 -13.62 0.27
C PRO A 182 -0.24 -12.14 0.39
N PHE A 183 -1.00 -11.29 -0.29
CA PHE A 183 -0.85 -9.84 -0.28
C PHE A 183 -2.20 -9.17 -0.05
N GLY A 184 -2.28 -8.34 1.00
CA GLY A 184 -3.48 -7.54 1.31
C GLY A 184 -3.28 -6.07 0.95
N GLY A 185 -2.98 -5.26 1.97
CA GLY A 185 -2.72 -3.83 1.83
C GLY A 185 -1.30 -3.46 1.43
N GLY A 186 -0.33 -4.38 1.52
CA GLY A 186 1.10 -4.06 1.33
C GLY A 186 1.72 -3.27 2.48
N THR A 187 1.11 -3.28 3.66
CA THR A 187 1.50 -2.42 4.80
C THR A 187 2.37 -3.12 5.84
N SER A 188 2.99 -4.25 5.48
CA SER A 188 3.91 -4.97 6.37
C SER A 188 5.08 -4.08 6.78
N VAL A 189 5.55 -4.19 8.02
CA VAL A 189 6.76 -3.50 8.52
C VAL A 189 7.75 -4.50 9.11
N SER A 190 7.72 -5.74 8.63
CA SER A 190 8.50 -6.86 9.17
C SER A 190 9.14 -7.73 8.08
N PHE A 191 9.27 -7.21 6.85
CA PHE A 191 9.72 -7.97 5.67
C PHE A 191 8.86 -9.19 5.30
N ALA A 192 7.64 -9.31 5.84
CA ALA A 192 6.78 -10.47 5.60
C ALA A 192 6.34 -10.70 4.14
N LEU A 193 6.58 -9.72 3.26
CA LEU A 193 6.28 -9.78 1.82
C LEU A 193 7.54 -9.94 0.97
N GLU A 194 8.72 -9.94 1.60
CA GLU A 194 10.00 -10.10 0.90
C GLU A 194 10.04 -11.48 0.24
N CYS A 195 10.39 -11.49 -1.05
CA CYS A 195 10.65 -12.73 -1.77
C CYS A 195 12.10 -13.19 -1.45
N PRO A 196 12.30 -14.41 -0.92
CA PRO A 196 13.65 -14.91 -0.66
C PRO A 196 14.49 -14.95 -1.93
N SER A 197 15.73 -14.46 -1.86
CA SER A 197 16.59 -14.26 -3.04
C SER A 197 17.00 -15.55 -3.74
N GLU A 198 17.04 -16.63 -2.96
CA GLU A 198 17.43 -17.98 -3.35
C GLU A 198 16.26 -18.83 -3.84
N GLU A 199 15.02 -18.35 -3.74
CA GLU A 199 13.84 -19.06 -4.23
C GLU A 199 13.81 -19.08 -5.77
N GLN A 200 14.00 -20.28 -6.32
CA GLN A 200 14.09 -20.53 -7.76
C GLN A 200 12.74 -20.87 -8.39
N ARG A 201 11.74 -21.28 -7.60
CA ARG A 201 10.39 -21.55 -8.10
C ARG A 201 9.73 -20.26 -8.55
N MET A 202 8.72 -20.41 -9.40
CA MET A 202 7.81 -19.32 -9.72
C MET A 202 7.11 -18.86 -8.43
N ILE A 203 7.06 -17.55 -8.20
CA ILE A 203 6.41 -16.90 -7.05
C ILE A 203 5.17 -16.18 -7.53
N VAL A 204 4.03 -16.51 -6.94
CA VAL A 204 2.73 -15.85 -7.18
C VAL A 204 2.37 -14.99 -5.98
N SER A 205 2.12 -13.71 -6.22
CA SER A 205 1.47 -12.84 -5.24
C SER A 205 -0.05 -13.02 -5.34
N LEU A 206 -0.67 -13.51 -4.28
CA LEU A 206 -2.14 -13.62 -4.18
C LEU A 206 -2.69 -12.34 -3.57
N ASP A 207 -3.17 -11.42 -4.40
CA ASP A 207 -3.72 -10.13 -3.96
C ASP A 207 -5.22 -10.24 -3.64
N THR A 208 -5.56 -10.09 -2.36
CA THR A 208 -6.94 -10.24 -1.86
C THR A 208 -7.79 -8.98 -1.98
N SER A 209 -7.31 -7.91 -2.61
CA SER A 209 -8.02 -6.62 -2.70
C SER A 209 -9.34 -6.64 -3.44
N GLN A 210 -9.62 -7.71 -4.19
CA GLN A 210 -10.90 -7.88 -4.89
C GLN A 210 -11.89 -8.75 -4.09
N MET A 211 -11.48 -9.29 -2.95
CA MET A 211 -12.33 -10.06 -2.03
C MET A 211 -12.85 -9.15 -0.90
N VAL A 212 -13.73 -8.20 -1.24
CA VAL A 212 -14.12 -7.08 -0.34
C VAL A 212 -15.57 -7.09 0.12
N PHE A 213 -16.32 -8.14 -0.21
CA PHE A 213 -17.74 -8.21 0.13
C PHE A 213 -17.97 -8.59 1.59
N VAL A 214 -18.88 -7.88 2.25
CA VAL A 214 -19.45 -8.30 3.53
C VAL A 214 -20.43 -9.43 3.25
N LEU A 215 -20.21 -10.58 3.87
CA LEU A 215 -21.08 -11.76 3.74
C LEU A 215 -22.20 -11.68 4.78
N ASN A 216 -23.40 -12.08 4.37
CA ASN A 216 -24.58 -12.11 5.24
C ASN A 216 -24.67 -13.39 6.07
#